data_AF-A0A1B7THI9-F1
#
_entry.id   AF-A0A1B7THI9-F1
#
_cell.length_a   1.000
_cell.length_b   1.000
_cell.length_c   1.000
_cell.angle_alpha   90.00
_cell.angle_beta   90.00
_cell.angle_gamma   90.00
#
_symmetry.space_group_name_H-M   'P 1'
#
loop_
_entity.id
_entity.type
_entity.pdbx_description
1 polymer ?
#
loop_
_entity_poly.entity_id
_entity_poly.type
_entity_poly.pdbx_seq_one_letter_code
_entity_poly.pdbx_strand_id
1 'polypeptide(L)'
;MNAIFGFVSLVIVVSTRYFLIPRIVGFDLNTNLLQYLDVLFNTPFISYKTLKECIFMLNYKGDITQGSNLNQLPLYVKFFSLIPENLHFYVFCLFDLGSIYFIVKIINKKNEKEINQNNNVKIMLYLLNPLTYINLLMKTEFVVIQFCLIAAIYYIQKTKNSIDTIKSAFFIAIATYLDIYNIGLSLILINFTSKNKQLFIVSFVSMQALLMAISYKMQPSFIINNIFSKALFKEQYPNIGLWWYFFIEMFEEYRDFFKFVFNCYCYIFVLPMFIRFKKYPLQAFLILFTWITLFKPYPSIGELGLILLFFVYWFDLKIIENKLIMTLLIIHSLVLLPVFYHLWITIGSGNSNFFYALTLVYVVSLVLILLGMVKSVLYWEYKDTYIAPLNNKEEEQIKLTCV
;
A
#
# COMPACT_ATOMS: atom_id res chain seq x y z
N MET A 1 12.13 10.74 -32.99
CA MET A 1 11.39 9.46 -33.15
C MET A 1 11.09 8.78 -31.80
N ASN A 2 12.08 8.50 -30.95
CA ASN A 2 11.86 7.81 -29.64
C ASN A 2 10.93 8.55 -28.65
N ALA A 3 10.97 9.88 -28.61
CA ALA A 3 10.10 10.67 -27.72
C ALA A 3 8.62 10.64 -28.18
N ILE A 4 8.38 10.66 -29.50
CA ILE A 4 7.04 10.59 -30.09
C ILE A 4 6.45 9.19 -29.88
N PHE A 5 7.24 8.14 -30.10
CA PHE A 5 6.82 6.76 -29.83
C PHE A 5 6.51 6.54 -28.34
N GLY A 6 7.33 7.10 -27.44
CA GLY A 6 7.08 7.10 -26.00
C GLY A 6 5.79 7.81 -25.62
N PHE A 7 5.53 9.00 -26.17
CA PHE A 7 4.30 9.76 -25.92
C PHE A 7 3.06 9.03 -26.43
N VAL A 8 3.08 8.52 -27.66
CA VAL A 8 1.97 7.75 -28.24
C VAL A 8 1.68 6.48 -27.45
N SER A 9 2.72 5.72 -27.05
CA SER A 9 2.54 4.54 -26.20
C SER A 9 1.92 4.87 -24.84
N LEU A 10 2.30 6.01 -24.25
CA LEU A 10 1.77 6.46 -22.97
C LEU A 10 0.31 6.91 -23.09
N VAL A 11 -0.04 7.64 -24.15
CA VAL A 11 -1.43 8.01 -24.45
C VAL A 11 -2.30 6.77 -24.67
N ILE A 12 -1.81 5.78 -25.42
CA ILE A 12 -2.51 4.52 -25.64
C ILE A 12 -2.73 3.81 -24.30
N VAL A 13 -1.69 3.62 -23.49
CA VAL A 13 -1.81 2.91 -22.20
C VAL A 13 -2.71 3.63 -21.21
N VAL A 14 -2.66 4.96 -21.16
CA VAL A 14 -3.58 5.76 -20.31
C VAL A 14 -5.01 5.66 -20.84
N SER A 15 -5.21 5.76 -22.15
CA SER A 15 -6.54 5.63 -22.76
C SER A 15 -7.13 4.23 -22.59
N THR A 16 -6.31 3.18 -22.65
CA THR A 16 -6.76 1.80 -22.42
C THR A 16 -7.09 1.57 -20.97
N ARG A 17 -6.25 2.04 -20.04
CA ARG A 17 -6.43 1.91 -18.58
C ARG A 17 -7.71 2.60 -18.10
N TYR A 18 -7.99 3.83 -18.54
CA TYR A 18 -9.11 4.60 -17.98
C TYR A 18 -10.40 4.60 -18.81
N PHE A 19 -10.33 4.29 -20.11
CA PHE A 19 -11.51 4.41 -20.99
C PHE A 19 -11.89 3.11 -21.69
N LEU A 20 -10.97 2.42 -22.37
CA LEU A 20 -11.34 1.24 -23.16
C LEU A 20 -11.68 0.03 -22.29
N ILE A 21 -10.81 -0.34 -21.37
CA ILE A 21 -11.00 -1.56 -20.57
C ILE A 21 -12.19 -1.41 -19.59
N PRO A 22 -12.38 -0.30 -18.86
CA PRO A 22 -13.55 -0.15 -17.99
C PRO A 22 -14.88 -0.22 -18.78
N ARG A 23 -14.89 0.25 -20.03
CA ARG A 23 -16.06 0.18 -20.90
C ARG A 23 -16.30 -1.22 -21.47
N ILE A 24 -15.26 -2.00 -21.71
CA ILE A 24 -15.33 -3.41 -22.16
C ILE A 24 -15.74 -4.34 -21.02
N VAL A 25 -15.18 -4.14 -19.82
CA VAL A 25 -15.49 -4.93 -18.63
C VAL A 25 -16.88 -4.57 -18.09
N GLY A 26 -17.48 -3.48 -18.53
CA GLY A 26 -18.75 -2.99 -18.00
C GLY A 26 -18.55 -2.32 -16.65
N PHE A 27 -19.21 -1.17 -16.45
CA PHE A 27 -19.19 -0.46 -15.17
C PHE A 27 -19.92 -1.20 -14.04
N ASP A 28 -20.68 -2.23 -14.41
CA ASP A 28 -21.36 -3.11 -13.47
C ASP A 28 -20.38 -4.18 -12.97
N LEU A 29 -20.07 -4.10 -11.67
CA LEU A 29 -19.35 -5.09 -10.86
C LEU A 29 -19.96 -6.52 -10.93
N ASN A 30 -21.06 -6.69 -11.66
CA ASN A 30 -21.77 -7.94 -11.89
C ASN A 30 -21.17 -8.79 -13.02
N THR A 31 -20.06 -8.38 -13.65
CA THR A 31 -19.33 -9.34 -14.48
C THR A 31 -18.75 -10.43 -13.59
N ASN A 32 -19.18 -11.67 -13.81
CA ASN A 32 -18.79 -12.88 -13.08
C ASN A 32 -17.29 -12.98 -12.76
N LEU A 33 -16.42 -12.42 -13.59
CA LEU A 33 -14.96 -12.49 -13.44
C LEU A 33 -14.42 -11.69 -12.24
N LEU A 34 -14.97 -10.50 -11.95
CA LEU A 34 -14.51 -9.66 -10.84
C LEU A 34 -14.97 -10.24 -9.49
N GLN A 35 -16.12 -10.90 -9.45
CA GLN A 35 -16.63 -11.56 -8.23
C GLN A 35 -15.66 -12.61 -7.69
N TYR A 36 -14.94 -13.34 -8.55
CA TYR A 36 -13.94 -14.32 -8.11
C TYR A 36 -12.68 -13.68 -7.50
N LEU A 37 -12.40 -12.42 -7.83
CA LEU A 37 -11.27 -11.67 -7.29
C LEU A 37 -11.64 -10.84 -6.06
N ASP A 38 -12.92 -10.77 -5.72
CA ASP A 38 -13.46 -9.87 -4.70
C ASP A 38 -12.76 -10.07 -3.35
N VAL A 39 -12.66 -11.33 -2.89
CA VAL A 39 -12.02 -11.69 -1.60
C VAL A 39 -10.55 -11.25 -1.49
N LEU A 40 -9.90 -11.03 -2.63
CA LEU A 40 -8.47 -10.72 -2.69
C LEU A 40 -8.20 -9.23 -2.55
N PHE A 41 -9.11 -8.40 -3.07
CA PHE A 41 -8.95 -6.95 -3.14
C PHE A 41 -9.82 -6.22 -2.13
N ASN A 42 -10.99 -6.78 -1.82
CA ASN A 42 -11.97 -6.17 -0.94
C ASN A 42 -11.96 -6.83 0.44
N THR A 43 -12.06 -5.98 1.44
CA THR A 43 -12.34 -6.36 2.82
C THR A 43 -13.53 -5.52 3.28
N PRO A 44 -14.21 -5.89 4.37
CA PRO A 44 -15.36 -5.12 4.82
C PRO A 44 -15.04 -3.65 5.10
N PHE A 45 -13.79 -3.34 5.43
CA PHE A 45 -13.33 -2.00 5.73
C PHE A 45 -12.88 -1.18 4.51
N ILE A 46 -12.61 -1.81 3.37
CA ILE A 46 -11.96 -1.16 2.20
C ILE A 46 -12.87 -1.18 0.96
N SER A 47 -13.89 -2.04 0.94
CA SER A 47 -14.68 -2.29 -0.27
C SER A 47 -15.56 -1.11 -0.70
N TYR A 48 -15.77 -0.96 -2.01
CA TYR A 48 -16.73 0.02 -2.52
C TYR A 48 -18.18 -0.33 -2.19
N LYS A 49 -18.50 -1.62 -2.00
CA LYS A 49 -19.83 -2.06 -1.59
C LYS A 49 -20.19 -1.52 -0.20
N THR A 50 -19.28 -1.65 0.77
CA THR A 50 -19.49 -1.10 2.11
C THR A 50 -19.54 0.43 2.11
N LEU A 51 -18.82 1.11 1.21
CA LEU A 51 -18.98 2.55 1.00
C LEU A 51 -20.39 2.91 0.56
N LYS A 52 -20.95 2.21 -0.45
CA LYS A 52 -22.32 2.46 -0.92
C LYS A 52 -23.35 2.24 0.18
N GLU A 53 -23.20 1.15 0.94
CA GLU A 53 -24.06 0.85 2.09
C GLU A 53 -23.98 1.98 3.14
N CYS A 54 -22.77 2.48 3.43
CA CYS A 54 -22.60 3.59 4.36
C CYS A 54 -23.26 4.90 3.85
N ILE A 55 -23.13 5.22 2.56
CA ILE A 55 -23.76 6.40 1.94
C ILE A 55 -25.28 6.27 1.95
N PHE A 56 -25.80 5.08 1.61
CA PHE A 56 -27.23 4.80 1.63
C PHE A 56 -27.81 4.99 3.04
N MET A 57 -27.12 4.45 4.07
CA MET A 57 -27.53 4.59 5.46
C MET A 57 -27.50 6.04 5.94
N LEU A 58 -26.49 6.82 5.51
CA LEU A 58 -26.38 8.25 5.80
C LEU A 58 -27.58 9.02 5.22
N ASN A 59 -28.00 8.70 3.99
CA ASN A 59 -29.11 9.36 3.31
C ASN A 59 -30.48 8.97 3.89
N TYR A 60 -30.65 7.71 4.32
CA TYR A 60 -31.95 7.18 4.76
C TYR A 60 -32.27 7.50 6.23
N LYS A 61 -31.28 7.39 7.15
CA LYS A 61 -31.53 7.54 8.58
C LYS A 61 -31.40 8.98 9.10
N GLY A 62 -30.84 9.91 8.32
CA GLY A 62 -30.63 11.32 8.72
C GLY A 62 -29.62 11.53 9.86
N ASP A 63 -29.40 10.51 10.69
CA ASP A 63 -28.51 10.49 11.83
C ASP A 63 -27.51 9.32 11.70
N ILE A 64 -26.24 9.67 11.48
CA ILE A 64 -25.10 8.74 11.41
C ILE A 64 -24.86 8.09 12.80
N THR A 65 -25.52 8.61 13.84
CA THR A 65 -25.31 8.29 15.25
C THR A 65 -26.03 7.03 15.72
N GLN A 66 -27.12 6.61 15.07
CA GLN A 66 -27.99 5.53 15.56
C GLN A 66 -27.82 4.20 14.77
N GLY A 67 -26.82 3.43 15.18
CA GLY A 67 -26.92 1.96 15.19
C GLY A 67 -26.74 1.23 13.85
N SER A 68 -25.74 1.57 13.05
CA SER A 68 -25.25 0.61 12.06
C SER A 68 -23.73 0.45 12.16
N ASN A 69 -23.26 -0.79 12.01
CA ASN A 69 -21.84 -1.14 11.90
C ASN A 69 -21.30 -0.55 10.58
N LEU A 70 -21.08 0.76 10.58
CA LEU A 70 -20.42 1.44 9.48
C LEU A 70 -18.94 1.10 9.56
N ASN A 71 -18.52 0.20 8.68
CA ASN A 71 -17.13 -0.28 8.61
C ASN A 71 -16.22 0.68 7.84
N GLN A 72 -16.67 1.90 7.56
CA GLN A 72 -15.87 2.94 6.90
C GLN A 72 -15.82 4.22 7.73
N LEU A 73 -14.80 5.02 7.44
CA LEU A 73 -14.51 6.22 8.20
C LEU A 73 -15.45 7.38 7.82
N PRO A 74 -15.98 8.14 8.80
CA PRO A 74 -17.03 9.14 8.55
C PRO A 74 -16.66 10.21 7.52
N LEU A 75 -15.42 10.70 7.53
CA LEU A 75 -14.97 11.71 6.56
C LEU A 75 -14.89 11.14 5.15
N TYR A 76 -14.46 9.89 5.02
CA TYR A 76 -14.39 9.21 3.72
C TYR A 76 -15.80 8.99 3.15
N VAL A 77 -16.73 8.49 3.98
CA VAL A 77 -18.13 8.33 3.61
C VAL A 77 -18.75 9.68 3.25
N LYS A 78 -18.50 10.73 4.06
CA LYS A 78 -19.05 12.07 3.78
C LYS A 78 -18.51 12.63 2.48
N PHE A 79 -17.21 12.52 2.21
CA PHE A 79 -16.60 12.97 0.98
C PHE A 79 -17.28 12.37 -0.26
N PHE A 80 -17.49 11.05 -0.28
CA PHE A 80 -18.19 10.41 -1.39
C PHE A 80 -19.70 10.65 -1.41
N SER A 81 -20.35 10.86 -0.25
CA SER A 81 -21.78 11.23 -0.19
C SER A 81 -22.11 12.56 -0.88
N LEU A 82 -21.13 13.47 -0.98
CA LEU A 82 -21.28 14.77 -1.66
C LEU A 82 -21.15 14.66 -3.18
N ILE A 83 -20.73 13.50 -3.68
CA ILE A 83 -20.46 13.26 -5.10
C ILE A 83 -21.56 12.33 -5.63
N PRO A 84 -22.16 12.61 -6.80
CA PRO A 84 -23.07 11.67 -7.44
C PRO A 84 -22.39 10.32 -7.69
N GLU A 85 -23.12 9.23 -7.47
CA GLU A 85 -22.59 7.86 -7.58
C GLU A 85 -21.92 7.58 -8.93
N ASN A 86 -22.53 8.08 -10.02
CA ASN A 86 -22.02 7.96 -11.39
C ASN A 86 -20.61 8.56 -11.57
N LEU A 87 -20.21 9.49 -10.69
CA LEU A 87 -18.92 10.14 -10.73
C LEU A 87 -17.86 9.48 -9.83
N HIS A 88 -18.24 8.54 -8.96
CA HIS A 88 -17.30 7.92 -8.01
C HIS A 88 -16.08 7.31 -8.72
N PHE A 89 -16.29 6.56 -9.81
CA PHE A 89 -15.20 5.92 -10.55
C PHE A 89 -14.17 6.95 -11.07
N TYR A 90 -14.63 8.09 -11.58
CA TYR A 90 -13.74 9.14 -12.08
C TYR A 90 -12.92 9.77 -10.95
N VAL A 91 -13.50 9.90 -9.75
CA VAL A 91 -12.75 10.35 -8.56
C VAL A 91 -11.63 9.38 -8.21
N PHE A 92 -11.87 8.06 -8.25
CA PHE A 92 -10.81 7.06 -8.09
C PHE A 92 -9.75 7.16 -9.20
N CYS A 93 -10.16 7.41 -10.45
CA CYS A 93 -9.23 7.65 -11.55
C CYS A 93 -8.34 8.88 -11.30
N LEU A 94 -8.87 9.95 -10.70
CA LEU A 94 -8.08 11.13 -10.33
C LEU A 94 -7.02 10.80 -9.28
N PHE A 95 -7.34 9.98 -8.28
CA PHE A 95 -6.36 9.50 -7.28
C PHE A 95 -5.29 8.60 -7.91
N ASP A 96 -5.65 7.69 -8.82
CA ASP A 96 -4.69 6.84 -9.54
C ASP A 96 -3.78 7.68 -10.47
N LEU A 97 -4.34 8.63 -11.21
CA LEU A 97 -3.58 9.60 -12.03
C LEU A 97 -2.63 10.45 -11.18
N GLY A 98 -3.09 10.89 -10.00
CA GLY A 98 -2.25 11.60 -9.04
C GLY A 98 -1.09 10.72 -8.53
N SER A 99 -1.35 9.43 -8.31
CA SER A 99 -0.33 8.45 -7.91
C SER A 99 0.73 8.31 -9.00
N ILE A 100 0.32 8.16 -10.26
CA ILE A 100 1.22 8.12 -11.43
C ILE A 100 2.06 9.37 -11.50
N TYR A 101 1.43 10.54 -11.39
CA TYR A 101 2.12 11.83 -11.46
C TYR A 101 3.25 11.90 -10.42
N PHE A 102 2.98 11.56 -9.16
CA PHE A 102 4.00 11.57 -8.12
C PHE A 102 5.07 10.49 -8.32
N ILE A 103 4.71 9.28 -8.77
CA ILE A 103 5.68 8.24 -9.12
C ILE A 103 6.65 8.73 -10.20
N VAL A 104 6.14 9.30 -11.30
CA VAL A 104 6.98 9.84 -12.39
C VAL A 104 7.95 10.89 -11.86
N LYS A 105 7.49 11.77 -10.95
CA LYS A 105 8.35 12.79 -10.33
C LYS A 105 9.40 12.17 -9.39
N ILE A 106 9.06 11.14 -8.62
CA ILE A 106 10.01 10.39 -7.79
C ILE A 106 11.06 9.70 -8.68
N ILE A 107 10.65 9.14 -9.82
CA ILE A 107 11.54 8.46 -10.77
C ILE A 107 12.54 9.42 -11.38
N ASN A 108 12.07 10.55 -11.91
CA ASN A 108 12.93 11.50 -12.60
C ASN A 108 13.96 12.16 -11.66
N LYS A 109 13.65 12.32 -10.37
CA LYS A 109 14.56 12.96 -9.41
C LYS A 109 15.76 12.09 -9.01
N LYS A 110 15.59 10.76 -8.92
CA LYS A 110 16.67 9.85 -8.49
C LYS A 110 17.80 9.76 -9.52
N ASN A 111 17.47 9.91 -10.81
CA ASN A 111 18.40 9.72 -11.93
C ASN A 111 19.22 10.95 -12.32
N GLU A 112 19.05 12.11 -11.67
CA GLU A 112 20.02 13.22 -11.81
C GLU A 112 21.44 12.82 -11.34
N LYS A 113 21.57 11.68 -10.64
CA LYS A 113 22.84 11.15 -10.13
C LYS A 113 23.36 9.89 -10.85
N GLU A 114 22.56 9.21 -11.68
CA GLU A 114 22.94 7.98 -12.40
C GLU A 114 22.44 8.04 -13.86
N ILE A 115 23.36 8.21 -14.81
CA ILE A 115 23.07 8.58 -16.21
C ILE A 115 22.39 7.46 -17.05
N ASN A 116 22.27 6.22 -16.57
CA ASN A 116 21.88 5.12 -17.45
C ASN A 116 20.73 4.26 -16.89
N GLN A 117 19.49 4.55 -17.30
CA GLN A 117 18.41 3.57 -17.51
C GLN A 117 17.15 4.22 -18.11
N ASN A 118 16.46 3.51 -19.00
CA ASN A 118 15.22 3.97 -19.67
C ASN A 118 14.08 4.24 -18.66
N ASN A 119 13.88 5.51 -18.26
CA ASN A 119 12.77 5.96 -17.40
C ASN A 119 11.40 5.46 -17.89
N ASN A 120 11.22 5.38 -19.22
CA ASN A 120 9.98 4.93 -19.83
C ASN A 120 9.61 3.49 -19.43
N VAL A 121 10.58 2.57 -19.30
CA VAL A 121 10.29 1.19 -18.90
C VAL A 121 9.77 1.13 -17.47
N LYS A 122 10.37 1.92 -16.56
CA LYS A 122 9.95 1.99 -15.15
C LYS A 122 8.55 2.57 -14.99
N ILE A 123 8.21 3.59 -15.78
CA ILE A 123 6.86 4.17 -15.81
C ILE A 123 5.85 3.17 -16.40
N MET A 124 6.22 2.47 -17.46
CA MET A 124 5.39 1.43 -18.07
C MET A 124 5.11 0.26 -17.11
N LEU A 125 6.09 -0.13 -16.28
CA LEU A 125 5.89 -1.15 -15.25
C LEU A 125 4.78 -0.80 -14.26
N TYR A 126 4.60 0.48 -13.93
CA TYR A 126 3.46 0.90 -13.10
C TYR A 126 2.14 0.88 -13.88
N LEU A 127 2.13 1.52 -15.05
CA LEU A 127 0.91 1.65 -15.85
C LEU A 127 0.33 0.29 -16.25
N LEU A 128 1.20 -0.70 -16.45
CA LEU A 128 0.84 -2.07 -16.80
C LEU A 128 0.73 -3.00 -15.59
N ASN A 129 0.88 -2.51 -14.35
CA ASN A 129 0.74 -3.34 -13.16
C ASN A 129 -0.74 -3.74 -12.97
N PRO A 130 -1.10 -5.02 -13.21
CA PRO A 130 -2.49 -5.45 -13.19
C PRO A 130 -3.11 -5.34 -11.80
N LEU A 131 -2.32 -5.46 -10.73
CA LEU A 131 -2.82 -5.41 -9.35
C LEU A 131 -3.31 -4.01 -8.99
N THR A 132 -2.53 -2.98 -9.34
CA THR A 132 -2.93 -1.58 -9.14
C THR A 132 -4.14 -1.20 -9.99
N TYR A 133 -4.26 -1.82 -11.16
CA TYR A 133 -5.37 -1.56 -12.05
C TYR A 133 -6.67 -2.22 -11.58
N ILE A 134 -6.60 -3.47 -11.11
CA ILE A 134 -7.77 -4.17 -10.55
C ILE A 134 -8.27 -3.44 -9.29
N ASN A 135 -7.37 -2.93 -8.43
CA ASN A 135 -7.76 -2.04 -7.32
C ASN A 135 -8.63 -0.86 -7.78
N LEU A 136 -8.21 -0.19 -8.87
CA LEU A 136 -8.92 0.94 -9.43
C LEU A 136 -10.31 0.53 -9.94
N LEU A 137 -10.39 -0.57 -10.70
CA LEU A 137 -11.67 -1.11 -11.18
C LEU A 137 -12.62 -1.44 -10.03
N MET A 138 -12.09 -2.04 -8.97
CA MET A 138 -12.82 -2.38 -7.76
C MET A 138 -13.15 -1.17 -6.86
N LYS A 139 -12.60 0.02 -7.15
CA LYS A 139 -12.81 1.27 -6.39
C LYS A 139 -12.49 1.08 -4.90
N THR A 140 -11.41 0.38 -4.61
CA THR A 140 -11.01 0.11 -3.22
C THR A 140 -10.51 1.37 -2.53
N GLU A 141 -10.79 1.52 -1.23
CA GLU A 141 -10.25 2.62 -0.40
C GLU A 141 -8.70 2.68 -0.48
N PHE A 142 -8.06 1.52 -0.72
CA PHE A 142 -6.62 1.43 -0.88
C PHE A 142 -6.07 2.30 -2.03
N VAL A 143 -6.83 2.59 -3.09
CA VAL A 143 -6.40 3.52 -4.16
C VAL A 143 -6.11 4.92 -3.59
N VAL A 144 -6.94 5.37 -2.65
CA VAL A 144 -6.76 6.67 -1.97
C VAL A 144 -5.58 6.62 -1.00
N ILE A 145 -5.47 5.53 -0.23
CA ILE A 145 -4.31 5.30 0.67
C ILE A 145 -3.01 5.30 -0.14
N GLN A 146 -2.95 4.56 -1.24
CA GLN A 146 -1.82 4.50 -2.16
C GLN A 146 -1.42 5.89 -2.66
N PHE A 147 -2.38 6.69 -3.11
CA PHE A 147 -2.13 8.08 -3.52
C PHE A 147 -1.49 8.89 -2.39
N CYS A 148 -2.06 8.83 -1.19
CA CYS A 148 -1.57 9.56 -0.03
C CYS A 148 -0.15 9.11 0.39
N LEU A 149 0.14 7.81 0.42
CA LEU A 149 1.47 7.28 0.74
C LEU A 149 2.53 7.75 -0.27
N ILE A 150 2.21 7.67 -1.57
CA ILE A 150 3.12 8.10 -2.65
C ILE A 150 3.34 9.62 -2.60
N ALA A 151 2.27 10.40 -2.40
CA ALA A 151 2.36 11.85 -2.27
C ALA A 151 3.22 12.25 -1.08
N ALA A 152 3.05 11.59 0.08
CA ALA A 152 3.88 11.82 1.26
C ALA A 152 5.36 11.56 0.97
N ILE A 153 5.68 10.43 0.31
CA ILE A 153 7.05 10.10 -0.09
C ILE A 153 7.62 11.15 -1.06
N TYR A 154 6.84 11.61 -2.04
CA TYR A 154 7.29 12.63 -2.99
C TYR A 154 7.63 13.95 -2.28
N TYR A 155 6.73 14.47 -1.46
CA TYR A 155 6.95 15.74 -0.77
C TYR A 155 8.09 15.65 0.24
N ILE A 156 8.24 14.53 0.96
CA ILE A 156 9.36 14.37 1.90
C ILE A 156 10.70 14.30 1.16
N GLN A 157 10.77 13.64 0.00
CA GLN A 157 11.99 13.63 -0.81
C GLN A 157 12.30 15.01 -1.37
N LYS A 158 11.28 15.85 -1.61
CA LYS A 158 11.45 17.20 -2.13
C LYS A 158 11.98 18.18 -1.08
N THR A 159 11.89 17.88 0.22
CA THR A 159 12.10 18.85 1.30
C THR A 159 13.38 19.66 1.18
N LYS A 160 13.25 20.84 0.56
CA LYS A 160 14.14 21.99 0.75
C LYS A 160 13.45 23.04 1.63
N ASN A 161 12.11 23.06 1.66
CA ASN A 161 11.27 24.06 2.33
C ASN A 161 10.38 23.44 3.41
N SER A 162 9.98 24.26 4.40
CA SER A 162 9.05 23.89 5.48
C SER A 162 7.66 23.46 4.98
N ILE A 163 7.18 24.08 3.90
CA ILE A 163 5.87 23.78 3.30
C ILE A 163 5.79 22.34 2.79
N ASP A 164 6.86 21.83 2.17
CA ASP A 164 6.87 20.45 1.64
C ASP A 164 6.84 19.43 2.81
N THR A 165 7.47 19.76 3.94
CA THR A 165 7.39 18.95 5.17
C THR A 165 5.94 18.87 5.69
N ILE A 166 5.24 20.01 5.74
CA ILE A 166 3.82 20.06 6.17
C ILE A 166 2.93 19.27 5.20
N LYS A 167 3.15 19.40 3.89
CA LYS A 167 2.40 18.63 2.87
C LYS A 167 2.62 17.14 3.04
N SER A 168 3.86 16.69 3.25
CA SER A 168 4.13 15.28 3.50
C SER A 168 3.42 14.78 4.76
N ALA A 169 3.46 15.55 5.85
CA ALA A 169 2.79 15.22 7.11
C ALA A 169 1.26 15.14 6.94
N PHE A 170 0.67 16.03 6.14
CA PHE A 170 -0.75 16.01 5.80
C PHE A 170 -1.14 14.74 5.04
N PHE A 171 -0.41 14.38 3.98
CA PHE A 171 -0.75 13.18 3.20
C PHE A 171 -0.59 11.89 4.00
N ILE A 172 0.47 11.75 4.80
CA ILE A 172 0.62 10.57 5.65
C ILE A 172 -0.45 10.55 6.75
N ALA A 173 -0.87 11.70 7.30
CA ALA A 173 -1.98 11.79 8.25
C ALA A 173 -3.31 11.29 7.66
N ILE A 174 -3.59 11.58 6.39
CA ILE A 174 -4.77 11.03 5.71
C ILE A 174 -4.63 9.52 5.53
N ALA A 175 -3.47 9.02 5.10
CA ALA A 175 -3.24 7.58 4.96
C ALA A 175 -3.37 6.83 6.30
N THR A 176 -2.92 7.43 7.41
CA THR A 176 -3.06 6.87 8.76
C THR A 176 -4.46 7.00 9.33
N TYR A 177 -5.21 8.03 8.92
CA TYR A 177 -6.63 8.12 9.23
C TYR A 177 -7.42 6.98 8.57
N LEU A 178 -7.19 6.73 7.28
CA LEU A 178 -7.83 5.66 6.50
C LEU A 178 -7.45 4.25 6.98
N ASP A 179 -6.15 4.02 7.19
CA ASP A 179 -5.63 2.77 7.74
C ASP A 179 -4.64 3.06 8.88
N ILE A 180 -5.10 2.81 10.12
CA ILE A 180 -4.36 3.11 11.36
C ILE A 180 -3.00 2.42 11.42
N TYR A 181 -2.84 1.28 10.74
CA TYR A 181 -1.59 0.53 10.70
C TYR A 181 -0.45 1.31 10.02
N ASN A 182 -0.77 2.31 9.19
CA ASN A 182 0.23 3.19 8.58
C ASN A 182 0.93 4.13 9.58
N ILE A 183 0.52 4.20 10.86
CA ILE A 183 1.12 5.13 11.84
C ILE A 183 2.62 4.86 12.03
N GLY A 184 3.06 3.61 11.95
CA GLY A 184 4.49 3.27 12.00
C GLY A 184 5.29 3.87 10.85
N LEU A 185 4.67 4.05 9.68
CA LEU A 185 5.33 4.61 8.50
C LEU A 185 5.61 6.10 8.66
N SER A 186 4.75 6.85 9.36
CA SER A 186 4.97 8.28 9.60
C SER A 186 6.26 8.52 10.42
N LEU A 187 6.59 7.61 11.35
CA LEU A 187 7.84 7.64 12.09
C LEU A 187 9.05 7.47 11.18
N ILE A 188 9.01 6.57 10.20
CA ILE A 188 10.11 6.40 9.23
C ILE A 188 10.31 7.67 8.40
N LEU A 189 9.24 8.35 8.00
CA LEU A 189 9.34 9.58 7.20
C LEU A 189 10.08 10.72 7.94
N ILE A 190 10.08 10.73 9.27
CA ILE A 190 10.85 11.69 10.07
C ILE A 190 12.36 11.63 9.73
N ASN A 191 12.89 10.44 9.40
CA ASN A 191 14.32 10.28 9.11
C ASN A 191 14.78 11.02 7.84
N PHE A 192 13.88 11.40 6.94
CA PHE A 192 14.21 12.25 5.78
C PHE A 192 14.45 13.70 6.16
N THR A 193 13.83 14.19 7.24
CA THR A 193 13.94 15.58 7.64
C THR A 193 15.00 15.70 8.72
N SER A 194 16.20 16.20 8.39
CA SER A 194 17.22 16.45 9.41
C SER A 194 16.92 17.73 10.20
N LYS A 195 16.47 18.80 9.54
CA LYS A 195 16.22 20.12 10.13
C LYS A 195 14.78 20.35 10.60
N ASN A 196 13.78 19.77 9.94
CA ASN A 196 12.35 20.08 10.17
C ASN A 196 11.57 18.97 10.89
N LYS A 197 12.23 18.16 11.75
CA LYS A 197 11.58 17.03 12.44
C LYS A 197 10.40 17.44 13.30
N GLN A 198 10.61 18.46 14.13
CA GLN A 198 9.56 18.96 15.03
C GLN A 198 8.35 19.47 14.24
N LEU A 199 8.60 20.20 13.15
CA LEU A 199 7.54 20.67 12.27
C LEU A 199 6.74 19.50 11.67
N PHE A 200 7.41 18.45 11.19
CA PHE A 200 6.74 17.25 10.68
C PHE A 200 5.88 16.59 11.76
N ILE A 201 6.44 16.38 12.96
CA ILE A 201 5.72 15.73 14.07
C ILE A 201 4.50 16.55 14.48
N VAL A 202 4.67 17.86 14.70
CA VAL A 202 3.58 18.75 15.09
C VAL A 202 2.49 18.80 14.02
N SER A 203 2.86 18.92 12.74
CA SER A 203 1.89 18.94 11.64
C SER A 203 1.19 17.60 11.44
N PHE A 204 1.88 16.48 11.63
CA PHE A 204 1.27 15.14 11.56
C PHE A 204 0.27 14.95 12.70
N VAL A 205 0.69 15.20 13.95
CA VAL A 205 -0.15 15.03 15.14
C VAL A 205 -1.34 15.97 15.09
N SER A 206 -1.15 17.24 14.70
CA SER A 206 -2.25 18.21 14.60
C SER A 206 -3.27 17.82 13.53
N MET A 207 -2.81 17.39 12.35
CA MET A 207 -3.71 16.92 11.29
C MET A 207 -4.43 15.64 11.67
N GLN A 208 -3.73 14.68 12.28
CA GLN A 208 -4.36 13.44 12.75
C GLN A 208 -5.42 13.71 13.82
N ALA A 209 -5.11 14.58 14.80
CA ALA A 209 -6.05 14.98 15.83
C ALA A 209 -7.27 15.69 15.23
N LEU A 210 -7.07 16.58 14.25
CA LEU A 210 -8.15 17.28 13.55
C LEU A 210 -9.06 16.31 12.79
N LEU A 211 -8.50 15.38 12.01
CA LEU A 211 -9.28 14.37 11.28
C LEU A 211 -10.10 13.49 12.23
N MET A 212 -9.49 13.04 13.34
CA MET A 212 -10.18 12.24 14.36
C MET A 212 -11.26 13.05 15.09
N ALA A 213 -11.00 14.31 15.44
CA ALA A 213 -11.97 15.17 16.14
C ALA A 213 -13.20 15.48 15.27
N ILE A 214 -12.99 15.79 13.99
CA ILE A 214 -14.11 16.01 13.06
C ILE A 214 -14.91 14.71 12.90
N SER A 215 -14.23 13.56 12.74
CA SER A 215 -14.91 12.26 12.63
C SER A 215 -15.71 11.92 13.87
N TYR A 216 -15.17 12.18 15.06
CA TYR A 216 -15.85 11.97 16.33
C TYR A 216 -17.09 12.85 16.46
N LYS A 217 -16.99 14.13 16.06
CA LYS A 217 -18.14 15.04 16.06
C LYS A 217 -19.23 14.59 15.09
N MET A 218 -18.87 13.98 13.96
CA MET A 218 -19.82 13.47 12.98
C MET A 218 -20.48 12.17 13.41
N GLN A 219 -19.70 11.22 13.93
CA GLN A 219 -20.18 9.92 14.33
C GLN A 219 -19.25 9.34 15.42
N PRO A 220 -19.57 9.48 16.71
CA PRO A 220 -18.72 8.96 17.80
C PRO A 220 -18.48 7.44 17.74
N SER A 221 -19.45 6.68 17.24
CA SER A 221 -19.39 5.21 17.14
C SER A 221 -18.33 4.69 16.17
N PHE A 222 -17.73 5.53 15.32
CA PHE A 222 -16.69 5.11 14.37
C PHE A 222 -15.45 4.51 15.04
N ILE A 223 -15.14 4.91 16.28
CA ILE A 223 -14.01 4.35 17.04
C ILE A 223 -14.25 2.86 17.29
N ILE A 224 -15.46 2.50 17.70
CA ILE A 224 -15.83 1.12 17.97
C ILE A 224 -16.02 0.34 16.66
N ASN A 225 -16.74 0.93 15.70
CA ASN A 225 -17.18 0.25 14.48
C ASN A 225 -16.07 0.13 13.43
N ASN A 226 -15.10 1.04 13.39
CA ASN A 226 -13.99 0.97 12.44
C ASN A 226 -12.69 0.59 13.14
N ILE A 227 -12.21 1.42 14.07
CA ILE A 227 -10.86 1.28 14.64
C ILE A 227 -10.75 0.01 15.48
N PHE A 228 -11.62 -0.14 16.48
CA PHE A 228 -11.62 -1.34 17.33
C PHE A 228 -12.10 -2.58 16.60
N SER A 229 -12.99 -2.45 15.63
CA SER A 229 -13.43 -3.61 14.84
C SER A 229 -12.30 -4.18 13.97
N LYS A 230 -11.46 -3.31 13.39
CA LYS A 230 -10.20 -3.71 12.73
C LYS A 230 -9.25 -4.39 13.72
N ALA A 231 -8.90 -3.69 14.81
CA ALA A 231 -7.90 -4.17 15.77
C ALA A 231 -8.30 -5.47 16.50
N LEU A 232 -9.58 -5.62 16.85
CA LEU A 232 -10.09 -6.80 17.53
C LEU A 232 -10.57 -7.89 16.58
N PHE A 233 -10.42 -7.68 15.26
CA PHE A 233 -10.86 -8.60 14.22
C PHE A 233 -12.31 -9.07 14.43
N LYS A 234 -13.21 -8.11 14.64
CA LYS A 234 -14.63 -8.41 14.95
C LYS A 234 -15.34 -9.03 13.75
N GLU A 235 -14.96 -8.63 12.55
CA GLU A 235 -15.52 -9.19 11.32
C GLU A 235 -14.68 -10.35 10.84
N GLN A 236 -15.04 -11.55 11.28
CA GLN A 236 -14.39 -12.77 10.84
C GLN A 236 -14.87 -13.10 9.43
N TYR A 237 -14.04 -12.76 8.44
CA TYR A 237 -14.31 -12.98 7.03
C TYR A 237 -13.06 -13.58 6.37
N PRO A 238 -13.21 -14.59 5.47
CA PRO A 238 -12.08 -15.14 4.74
C PRO A 238 -11.37 -14.04 3.95
N ASN A 239 -10.06 -13.91 4.14
CA ASN A 239 -9.26 -12.93 3.44
C ASN A 239 -7.88 -13.52 3.11
N ILE A 240 -6.97 -12.73 2.53
CA ILE A 240 -5.63 -13.21 2.16
C ILE A 240 -4.63 -13.18 3.32
N GLY A 241 -5.04 -12.69 4.49
CA GLY A 241 -4.21 -12.50 5.67
C GLY A 241 -4.16 -13.72 6.59
N LEU A 242 -3.29 -13.63 7.60
CA LEU A 242 -3.06 -14.71 8.55
C LEU A 242 -4.17 -14.85 9.61
N TRP A 243 -4.97 -13.82 9.82
CA TRP A 243 -5.86 -13.74 10.98
C TRP A 243 -7.07 -14.66 10.85
N TRP A 244 -7.76 -14.64 9.71
CA TRP A 244 -9.12 -15.17 9.60
C TRP A 244 -9.21 -16.65 9.99
N TYR A 245 -8.35 -17.49 9.44
CA TYR A 245 -8.38 -18.93 9.71
C TYR A 245 -7.77 -19.26 11.08
N PHE A 246 -6.66 -18.60 11.44
CA PHE A 246 -6.00 -18.78 12.73
C PHE A 246 -6.95 -18.53 13.91
N PHE A 247 -7.74 -17.45 13.86
CA PHE A 247 -8.68 -17.13 14.94
C PHE A 247 -9.97 -17.96 14.91
N ILE A 248 -10.34 -18.54 13.76
CA ILE A 248 -11.48 -19.46 13.67
C ILE A 248 -11.12 -20.79 14.36
N GLU A 249 -9.91 -21.31 14.14
CA GLU A 249 -9.46 -22.57 14.74
C GLU A 249 -9.08 -22.45 16.23
N MET A 250 -8.80 -21.24 16.69
CA MET A 250 -8.38 -20.98 18.06
C MET A 250 -9.54 -21.06 19.06
N PHE A 251 -9.29 -21.73 20.19
CA PHE A 251 -10.18 -21.73 21.35
C PHE A 251 -10.45 -20.31 21.86
N GLU A 252 -11.68 -20.05 22.27
CA GLU A 252 -12.17 -18.71 22.57
C GLU A 252 -11.40 -18.02 23.69
N GLU A 253 -10.97 -18.78 24.69
CA GLU A 253 -10.25 -18.32 25.87
C GLU A 253 -8.90 -17.65 25.52
N TYR A 254 -8.28 -18.05 24.39
CA TYR A 254 -6.98 -17.52 23.97
C TYR A 254 -7.08 -16.42 22.92
N ARG A 255 -8.25 -16.21 22.30
CA ARG A 255 -8.38 -15.30 21.14
C ARG A 255 -7.92 -13.89 21.46
N ASP A 256 -8.31 -13.34 22.61
CA ASP A 256 -8.00 -11.95 22.95
C ASP A 256 -6.51 -11.74 23.23
N PHE A 257 -5.84 -12.72 23.85
CA PHE A 257 -4.40 -12.71 24.01
C PHE A 257 -3.69 -12.68 22.65
N PHE A 258 -4.07 -13.56 21.72
CA PHE A 258 -3.41 -13.60 20.41
C PHE A 258 -3.75 -12.40 19.52
N LYS A 259 -4.97 -11.83 19.61
CA LYS A 259 -5.29 -10.55 18.94
C LYS A 259 -4.36 -9.43 19.42
N PHE A 260 -4.08 -9.37 20.72
CA PHE A 260 -3.11 -8.41 21.26
C PHE A 260 -1.71 -8.66 20.68
N VAL A 261 -1.23 -9.92 20.73
CA VAL A 261 0.09 -10.30 20.19
C VAL A 261 0.24 -9.94 18.71
N PHE A 262 -0.74 -10.28 17.88
CA PHE A 262 -0.69 -10.00 16.43
C PHE A 262 -0.70 -8.49 16.14
N ASN A 263 -1.48 -7.70 16.87
CA ASN A 263 -1.42 -6.23 16.76
C ASN A 263 -0.04 -5.68 17.16
N CYS A 264 0.54 -6.18 18.27
CA CYS A 264 1.91 -5.80 18.67
C CYS A 264 2.93 -6.17 17.58
N TYR A 265 2.75 -7.33 16.94
CA TYR A 265 3.64 -7.81 15.88
C TYR A 265 3.61 -6.94 14.63
N CYS A 266 2.50 -6.25 14.34
CA CYS A 266 2.43 -5.25 13.28
C CYS A 266 3.42 -4.10 13.51
N TYR A 267 3.71 -3.75 14.76
CA TYR A 267 4.52 -2.59 15.14
C TYR A 267 5.91 -2.91 15.68
N ILE A 268 6.23 -4.18 15.93
CA ILE A 268 7.48 -4.61 16.59
C ILE A 268 8.74 -4.11 15.87
N PHE A 269 8.71 -3.99 14.53
CA PHE A 269 9.83 -3.52 13.73
C PHE A 269 9.85 -2.01 13.45
N VAL A 270 8.87 -1.24 13.94
CA VAL A 270 8.83 0.22 13.69
C VAL A 270 10.09 0.90 14.24
N LEU A 271 10.41 0.69 15.52
CA LEU A 271 11.58 1.29 16.17
C LEU A 271 12.91 0.72 15.63
N PRO A 272 13.09 -0.62 15.51
CA PRO A 272 14.31 -1.17 14.90
C PRO A 272 14.60 -0.62 13.51
N MET A 273 13.58 -0.53 12.63
CA MET A 273 13.75 -0.01 11.27
C MET A 273 14.07 1.49 11.26
N PHE A 274 13.42 2.26 12.13
CA PHE A 274 13.69 3.69 12.29
C PHE A 274 15.15 3.96 12.69
N ILE A 275 15.71 3.15 13.59
CA ILE A 275 17.09 3.35 14.07
C ILE A 275 18.11 2.79 13.06
N ARG A 276 17.94 1.55 12.61
CA ARG A 276 18.94 0.82 11.80
C ARG A 276 19.14 1.41 10.41
N PHE A 277 18.04 1.76 9.73
CA PHE A 277 18.06 2.16 8.31
C PHE A 277 17.86 3.66 8.11
N LYS A 278 18.31 4.48 9.06
CA LYS A 278 18.24 5.95 9.00
C LYS A 278 18.86 6.55 7.72
N LYS A 279 19.91 5.92 7.18
CA LYS A 279 20.55 6.32 5.90
C LYS A 279 19.73 5.96 4.66
N TYR A 280 18.87 4.95 4.75
CA TYR A 280 18.06 4.42 3.65
C TYR A 280 16.55 4.47 3.97
N PRO A 281 15.98 5.66 4.25
CA PRO A 281 14.64 5.75 4.82
C PRO A 281 13.52 5.40 3.81
N LEU A 282 13.76 5.45 2.49
CA LEU A 282 12.77 4.98 1.48
C LEU A 282 12.63 3.46 1.51
N GLN A 283 13.76 2.79 1.56
CA GLN A 283 13.81 1.34 1.62
C GLN A 283 13.26 0.86 2.97
N ALA A 284 13.60 1.55 4.07
CA ALA A 284 13.03 1.29 5.39
C ALA A 284 11.50 1.42 5.39
N PHE A 285 10.97 2.45 4.72
CA PHE A 285 9.53 2.66 4.59
C PHE A 285 8.85 1.48 3.90
N LEU A 286 9.40 1.00 2.77
CA LEU A 286 8.80 -0.12 2.05
C LEU A 286 8.94 -1.46 2.79
N ILE A 287 10.07 -1.70 3.45
CA ILE A 287 10.27 -2.89 4.29
C ILE A 287 9.24 -2.90 5.42
N LEU A 288 9.04 -1.77 6.11
CA LEU A 288 8.05 -1.68 7.18
C LEU A 288 6.61 -1.80 6.63
N PHE A 289 6.31 -1.19 5.48
CA PHE A 289 5.00 -1.33 4.83
C PHE A 289 4.70 -2.80 4.52
N THR A 290 5.66 -3.51 3.93
CA THR A 290 5.56 -4.95 3.63
C THR A 290 5.37 -5.77 4.90
N TRP A 291 6.10 -5.43 5.99
CA TRP A 291 5.93 -6.06 7.30
C TRP A 291 4.53 -5.86 7.87
N ILE A 292 4.00 -4.64 7.81
CA ILE A 292 2.65 -4.33 8.28
C ILE A 292 1.61 -5.11 7.46
N THR A 293 1.74 -5.13 6.13
CA THR A 293 0.83 -5.88 5.24
C THR A 293 0.81 -7.38 5.56
N LEU A 294 1.95 -7.97 5.95
CA LEU A 294 2.02 -9.39 6.35
C LEU A 294 1.17 -9.72 7.58
N PHE A 295 1.16 -8.83 8.57
CA PHE A 295 0.61 -9.12 9.89
C PHE A 295 -0.69 -8.40 10.22
N LYS A 296 -1.14 -7.44 9.40
CA LYS A 296 -2.40 -6.74 9.66
C LYS A 296 -3.62 -7.66 9.43
N PRO A 297 -4.76 -7.39 10.09
CA PRO A 297 -5.93 -8.28 10.06
C PRO A 297 -6.65 -8.40 8.72
N TYR A 298 -6.67 -7.30 7.95
CA TYR A 298 -7.41 -7.19 6.69
C TYR A 298 -6.48 -6.71 5.56
N PRO A 299 -5.48 -7.51 5.15
CA PRO A 299 -4.62 -7.16 4.03
C PRO A 299 -5.35 -7.30 2.70
N SER A 300 -4.86 -6.59 1.69
CA SER A 300 -5.40 -6.65 0.33
C SER A 300 -4.28 -6.88 -0.70
N ILE A 301 -4.58 -7.57 -1.80
CA ILE A 301 -3.62 -7.75 -2.91
C ILE A 301 -3.23 -6.41 -3.53
N GLY A 302 -4.04 -5.37 -3.32
CA GLY A 302 -3.69 -4.02 -3.71
C GLY A 302 -2.35 -3.55 -3.16
N GLU A 303 -2.04 -3.92 -1.92
CA GLU A 303 -0.78 -3.58 -1.26
C GLU A 303 0.40 -4.27 -1.92
N LEU A 304 0.25 -5.53 -2.34
CA LEU A 304 1.25 -6.25 -3.13
C LEU A 304 1.59 -5.48 -4.41
N GLY A 305 0.60 -4.87 -5.06
CA GLY A 305 0.82 -4.02 -6.23
C GLY A 305 1.79 -2.86 -5.96
N LEU A 306 1.62 -2.18 -4.82
CA LEU A 306 2.52 -1.09 -4.39
C LEU A 306 3.89 -1.60 -3.95
N ILE A 307 3.91 -2.73 -3.22
CA ILE A 307 5.15 -3.39 -2.78
C ILE A 307 6.01 -3.76 -3.98
N LEU A 308 5.46 -4.48 -4.96
CA LEU A 308 6.17 -4.92 -6.15
C LEU A 308 6.69 -3.75 -7.00
N LEU A 309 5.89 -2.69 -7.12
CA LEU A 309 6.29 -1.48 -7.83
C LEU A 309 7.58 -0.90 -7.24
N PHE A 310 7.57 -0.59 -5.95
CA PHE A 310 8.72 0.03 -5.30
C PHE A 310 9.85 -0.95 -5.06
N PHE A 311 9.55 -2.25 -4.95
CA PHE A 311 10.55 -3.31 -4.85
C PHE A 311 11.47 -3.30 -6.08
N VAL A 312 10.90 -3.35 -7.28
CA VAL A 312 11.65 -3.31 -8.55
C VAL A 312 12.40 -1.99 -8.71
N TYR A 313 11.87 -0.89 -8.15
CA TYR A 313 12.42 0.44 -8.34
C TYR A 313 13.50 0.85 -7.32
N TRP A 314 13.39 0.43 -6.06
CA TRP A 314 14.27 0.88 -4.97
C TRP A 314 15.32 -0.14 -4.56
N PHE A 315 15.16 -1.40 -4.93
CA PHE A 315 16.05 -2.49 -4.52
C PHE A 315 16.78 -3.07 -5.73
N ASP A 316 18.03 -3.46 -5.54
CA ASP A 316 18.80 -4.06 -6.62
C ASP A 316 18.47 -5.55 -6.68
N LEU A 317 17.64 -5.87 -7.66
CA LEU A 317 17.23 -7.24 -7.93
C LEU A 317 18.43 -8.13 -8.17
N LYS A 318 19.57 -7.68 -8.73
CA LYS A 318 20.72 -8.55 -9.06
C LYS A 318 21.23 -9.35 -7.84
N ILE A 319 21.19 -8.77 -6.65
CA ILE A 319 21.69 -9.33 -5.39
C ILE A 319 20.80 -10.46 -4.84
N ILE A 320 19.54 -10.50 -5.25
CA ILE A 320 18.51 -11.37 -4.65
C ILE A 320 18.56 -12.76 -5.32
N GLU A 321 19.26 -13.73 -4.74
CA GLU A 321 19.43 -15.06 -5.35
C GLU A 321 18.09 -15.77 -5.64
N ASN A 322 17.12 -15.68 -4.71
CA ASN A 322 15.85 -16.42 -4.79
C ASN A 322 14.76 -15.76 -5.65
N LYS A 323 15.15 -14.90 -6.60
CA LYS A 323 14.22 -14.16 -7.49
C LYS A 323 13.21 -15.06 -8.20
N LEU A 324 13.69 -16.16 -8.79
CA LEU A 324 12.85 -17.08 -9.56
C LEU A 324 11.77 -17.71 -8.67
N ILE A 325 12.18 -18.27 -7.52
CA ILE A 325 11.26 -18.90 -6.56
C ILE A 325 10.23 -17.88 -6.07
N MET A 326 10.68 -16.69 -5.68
CA MET A 326 9.82 -15.61 -5.24
C MET A 326 8.77 -15.24 -6.31
N THR A 327 9.19 -15.04 -7.57
CA THR A 327 8.26 -14.72 -8.67
C THR A 327 7.27 -15.84 -8.95
N LEU A 328 7.73 -17.11 -8.96
CA LEU A 328 6.85 -18.25 -9.18
C LEU A 328 5.81 -18.40 -8.07
N LEU A 329 6.19 -18.21 -6.80
CA LEU A 329 5.25 -18.30 -5.67
C LEU A 329 4.19 -17.19 -5.71
N ILE A 330 4.55 -15.98 -6.15
CA ILE A 330 3.60 -14.89 -6.35
C ILE A 330 2.62 -15.24 -7.47
N ILE A 331 3.12 -15.69 -8.63
CA ILE A 331 2.25 -16.07 -9.76
C ILE A 331 1.33 -17.23 -9.35
N HIS A 332 1.89 -18.24 -8.70
CA HIS A 332 1.17 -19.39 -8.17
C HIS A 332 0.03 -18.97 -7.23
N SER A 333 0.32 -18.10 -6.26
CA SER A 333 -0.70 -17.62 -5.32
C SER A 333 -1.76 -16.75 -6.00
N LEU A 334 -1.37 -15.82 -6.88
CA LEU A 334 -2.32 -14.96 -7.59
C LEU A 334 -3.29 -15.74 -8.50
N VAL A 335 -2.84 -16.85 -9.08
CA VAL A 335 -3.69 -17.70 -9.93
C VAL A 335 -4.58 -18.61 -9.09
N LEU A 336 -4.02 -19.26 -8.06
CA LEU A 336 -4.75 -20.30 -7.33
C LEU A 336 -5.65 -19.75 -6.22
N LEU A 337 -5.34 -18.62 -5.59
CA LEU A 337 -6.20 -18.03 -4.55
C LEU A 337 -7.65 -17.80 -5.03
N PRO A 338 -7.91 -17.15 -6.20
CA PRO A 338 -9.27 -17.03 -6.72
C PRO A 338 -9.92 -18.39 -7.01
N VAL A 339 -9.16 -19.33 -7.58
CA VAL A 339 -9.66 -20.67 -7.95
C VAL A 339 -10.13 -21.43 -6.71
N PHE A 340 -9.30 -21.51 -5.67
CA PHE A 340 -9.66 -22.23 -4.46
C PHE A 340 -10.73 -21.52 -3.64
N TYR A 341 -10.76 -20.18 -3.66
CA TYR A 341 -11.88 -19.45 -3.08
C TYR A 341 -13.20 -19.80 -3.79
N HIS A 342 -13.20 -19.82 -5.11
CA HIS A 342 -14.38 -20.18 -5.91
C HIS A 342 -14.83 -21.63 -5.70
N LEU A 343 -13.90 -22.58 -5.71
CA LEU A 343 -14.17 -23.99 -5.44
C LEU A 343 -14.80 -24.20 -4.06
N TRP A 344 -14.36 -23.43 -3.06
CA TRP A 344 -14.88 -23.49 -1.71
C TRP A 344 -16.24 -22.79 -1.57
N ILE A 345 -16.32 -21.50 -1.89
CA ILE A 345 -17.51 -20.68 -1.59
C ILE A 345 -18.62 -20.85 -2.62
N THR A 346 -18.29 -20.91 -3.92
CA THR A 346 -19.32 -20.91 -4.96
C THR A 346 -19.71 -22.31 -5.38
N ILE A 347 -18.74 -23.20 -5.61
CA ILE A 347 -19.01 -24.57 -6.07
C ILE A 347 -19.29 -25.51 -4.89
N GLY A 348 -18.71 -25.23 -3.71
CA GLY A 348 -18.86 -26.07 -2.52
C GLY A 348 -18.11 -27.40 -2.58
N SER A 349 -17.22 -27.59 -3.57
CA SER A 349 -16.40 -28.81 -3.71
C SER A 349 -15.05 -28.71 -3.01
N GLY A 350 -14.62 -27.51 -2.62
CA GLY A 350 -13.36 -27.26 -1.89
C GLY A 350 -13.58 -27.00 -0.40
N ASN A 351 -12.59 -27.32 0.42
CA ASN A 351 -12.54 -26.97 1.85
C ASN A 351 -11.76 -25.65 2.07
N SER A 352 -12.12 -24.90 3.11
CA SER A 352 -11.46 -23.66 3.56
C SER A 352 -9.96 -23.84 3.76
N ASN A 353 -9.53 -25.02 4.22
CA ASN A 353 -8.13 -25.39 4.43
C ASN A 353 -7.27 -25.19 3.17
N PHE A 354 -7.81 -25.48 1.98
CA PHE A 354 -7.05 -25.31 0.72
C PHE A 354 -6.84 -23.84 0.38
N PHE A 355 -7.87 -23.01 0.57
CA PHE A 355 -7.75 -21.57 0.40
C PHE A 355 -6.74 -21.01 1.40
N TYR A 356 -6.83 -21.39 2.67
CA TYR A 356 -5.88 -20.94 3.69
C TYR A 356 -4.44 -21.42 3.42
N ALA A 357 -4.24 -22.67 3.00
CA ALA A 357 -2.91 -23.15 2.62
C ALA A 357 -2.26 -22.28 1.53
N LEU A 358 -3.06 -21.79 0.57
CA LEU A 358 -2.57 -20.84 -0.44
C LEU A 358 -2.31 -19.45 0.12
N THR A 359 -3.08 -18.97 1.10
CA THR A 359 -2.74 -17.73 1.80
C THR A 359 -1.39 -17.84 2.52
N LEU A 360 -1.04 -19.01 3.08
CA LEU A 360 0.30 -19.24 3.65
C LEU A 360 1.39 -19.21 2.58
N VAL A 361 1.16 -19.82 1.42
CA VAL A 361 2.10 -19.74 0.28
C VAL A 361 2.29 -18.29 -0.19
N TYR A 362 1.20 -17.52 -0.26
CA TYR A 362 1.25 -16.09 -0.54
C TYR A 362 2.09 -15.32 0.49
N VAL A 363 1.85 -15.56 1.78
CA VAL A 363 2.62 -14.95 2.87
C VAL A 363 4.10 -15.31 2.81
N VAL A 364 4.44 -16.57 2.51
CA VAL A 364 5.84 -16.99 2.29
C VAL A 364 6.47 -16.20 1.14
N SER A 365 5.73 -15.96 0.05
CA SER A 365 6.22 -15.15 -1.06
C SER A 365 6.53 -13.70 -0.66
N LEU A 366 5.68 -13.09 0.18
CA LEU A 366 5.91 -11.76 0.75
C LEU A 366 7.11 -11.74 1.71
N VAL A 367 7.31 -12.79 2.52
CA VAL A 367 8.49 -12.92 3.37
C VAL A 367 9.77 -13.00 2.54
N LEU A 368 9.77 -13.74 1.43
CA LEU A 368 10.92 -13.80 0.51
C LEU A 368 11.21 -12.43 -0.12
N ILE A 369 10.18 -11.67 -0.52
CA ILE A 369 10.33 -10.29 -0.97
C ILE A 369 10.99 -9.43 0.13
N LEU A 370 10.48 -9.51 1.36
CA LEU A 370 10.98 -8.73 2.49
C LEU A 370 12.44 -9.06 2.81
N LEU A 371 12.82 -10.33 2.80
CA LEU A 371 14.22 -10.75 2.97
C LEU A 371 15.11 -10.24 1.83
N GLY A 372 14.61 -10.30 0.59
CA GLY A 372 15.30 -9.73 -0.57
C GLY A 372 15.52 -8.22 -0.45
N MET A 373 14.53 -7.48 0.06
CA MET A 373 14.63 -6.05 0.34
C MET A 373 15.73 -5.77 1.37
N VAL A 374 15.72 -6.46 2.50
CA VAL A 374 16.73 -6.30 3.57
C VAL A 374 18.12 -6.65 3.06
N LYS A 375 18.29 -7.79 2.37
CA LYS A 375 19.59 -8.21 1.79
C LYS A 375 20.13 -7.15 0.84
N SER A 376 19.29 -6.60 -0.04
CA SER A 376 19.68 -5.51 -0.93
C SER A 376 20.18 -4.31 -0.13
N VAL A 377 19.42 -3.80 0.86
CA VAL A 377 19.86 -2.61 1.63
C VAL A 377 21.18 -2.85 2.35
N LEU A 378 21.35 -4.01 2.98
CA LEU A 378 22.60 -4.34 3.68
C LEU A 378 23.80 -4.42 2.72
N TYR A 379 23.60 -4.94 1.50
CA TYR A 379 24.64 -4.97 0.49
C TYR A 379 25.04 -3.56 0.02
N TRP A 380 24.07 -2.67 -0.18
CA TRP A 380 24.35 -1.26 -0.52
C TRP A 380 25.11 -0.56 0.60
N GLU A 381 24.74 -0.80 1.86
CA GLU A 381 25.48 -0.26 3.01
C GLU A 381 26.92 -0.79 3.07
N TYR A 382 27.12 -2.09 2.82
CA TYR A 382 28.45 -2.69 2.76
C TYR A 382 29.30 -2.05 1.64
N LYS A 383 28.73 -1.89 0.45
CA LYS A 383 29.41 -1.25 -0.68
C LYS A 383 29.80 0.19 -0.38
N ASP A 384 28.88 0.97 0.19
CA ASP A 384 29.12 2.38 0.55
C ASP A 384 30.19 2.52 1.64
N THR A 385 30.26 1.58 2.57
CA THR A 385 31.16 1.65 3.73
C THR A 385 32.56 1.12 3.42
N TYR A 386 32.68 0.05 2.65
CA TYR A 386 33.96 -0.66 2.46
C TYR A 386 34.52 -0.55 1.04
N ILE A 387 33.68 -0.57 0.00
CA ILE A 387 34.15 -0.65 -1.39
C ILE A 387 34.38 0.76 -1.98
N ALA A 388 33.43 1.68 -1.80
CA ALA A 388 33.55 3.04 -2.34
C ALA A 388 34.81 3.80 -1.88
N PRO A 389 35.26 3.70 -0.60
CA PRO A 389 36.48 4.35 -0.16
C PRO A 389 37.76 3.74 -0.74
N LEU A 390 37.77 2.46 -1.09
CA LEU A 390 38.92 1.79 -1.69
C LEU A 390 39.12 2.26 -3.14
N ASN A 391 38.04 2.29 -3.93
CA ASN A 391 38.10 2.77 -5.31
C ASN A 391 38.53 4.25 -5.40
N ASN A 392 38.05 5.10 -4.48
CA ASN A 392 38.47 6.50 -4.46
C ASN A 392 39.96 6.66 -4.11
N LYS A 393 40.51 5.81 -3.25
CA LYS A 393 41.96 5.81 -2.93
C LYS A 393 42.80 5.32 -4.10
N GLU A 394 42.33 4.31 -4.85
CA GLU A 394 42.99 3.85 -6.07
C GLU A 394 42.95 4.93 -7.16
N GLU A 395 41.82 5.62 -7.37
CA GLU A 395 41.72 6.75 -8.31
C GLU A 395 42.59 7.95 -7.90
N GLU A 396 42.72 8.26 -6.61
CA GLU A 396 43.64 9.29 -6.11
C GLU A 396 45.12 8.88 -6.29
N GLN A 397 45.47 7.61 -6.06
CA GLN A 397 46.83 7.10 -6.34
C GLN A 397 47.18 7.10 -7.83
N ILE A 398 46.21 6.81 -8.71
CA ILE A 398 46.40 6.89 -10.17
C ILE A 398 46.58 8.36 -10.61
N LYS A 399 45.84 9.30 -10.02
CA LYS A 399 46.03 10.74 -10.30
C LYS A 399 47.37 11.29 -9.81
N LEU A 400 47.92 10.76 -8.72
CA LEU A 400 49.21 11.16 -8.16
C LEU A 400 50.42 10.55 -8.87
N THR A 401 50.25 9.44 -9.61
CA THR A 401 51.32 8.81 -10.41
C THR A 401 51.36 9.29 -11.86
N CYS A 402 50.36 10.08 -12.30
CA CYS A 402 50.29 10.70 -13.62
C CYS A 402 50.73 12.19 -13.67
N VAL A 403 51.39 12.69 -12.61
CA VAL A 403 52.11 13.98 -12.57
C VAL A 403 53.58 13.68 -12.42
#